data_AF-A0A7C6KCV9-F1
#
_entry.id   AF-A0A7C6KCV9-F1
#
_cell.length_a   1.000
_cell.length_b   1.000
_cell.length_c   1.000
_cell.angle_alpha   90.00
_cell.angle_beta   90.00
_cell.angle_gamma   90.00
#
_symmetry.space_group_name_H-M   'P 1'
#
loop_
_entity.id
_entity.type
_entity.pdbx_description
1 polymer ?
#
loop_
_entity_poly.entity_id
_entity_poly.type
_entity_poly.pdbx_seq_one_letter_code
_entity_poly.pdbx_strand_id
1 'polypeptide(L)'
;GSWQTLTTPRTTTFYYTDEGLAAEYVQHGGEAQLKTQYGWEPNGLWGTNPLFLKTTRTGQATPEYFYAQNDHLGTPQQLVDQAGAIVWAQRAEAFGKTAVVQAAVTNNLRFPGQYYDREMDTHYNYFRDYEPGTGRYVQKDPIGLEGGWNLYGYVLGSPIKQADPSGLRWVCRPIPLGIRCQWAPDDALLPPFSPPDNPPRWPGIPTDWIDWLLGRNYSCEVRCNVQQIDPCAICPDRVTGIGTGRTREAACKAAQKNANSQVPRGCYKRHCHEI
;
A
#
# COMPACT_ATOMS: atom_id res chain seq x y z
N GLY A 1 -36.56 1.00 24.62
CA GLY A 1 -35.15 1.19 24.20
C GLY A 1 -35.15 1.58 22.75
N SER A 2 -34.47 2.66 22.38
CA SER A 2 -34.35 3.06 20.96
C SER A 2 -33.36 2.15 20.27
N TRP A 3 -33.79 1.47 19.21
CA TRP A 3 -32.87 0.83 18.27
C TRP A 3 -32.16 1.94 17.49
N GLN A 4 -30.84 2.04 17.62
CA GLN A 4 -30.04 2.79 16.67
C GLN A 4 -29.73 1.86 15.50
N THR A 5 -30.22 2.21 14.32
CA THR A 5 -29.88 1.50 13.08
C THR A 5 -28.37 1.64 12.86
N LEU A 6 -27.63 0.54 12.93
CA LEU A 6 -26.22 0.52 12.55
C LEU A 6 -26.14 0.91 11.07
N THR A 7 -25.47 2.04 10.79
CA THR A 7 -25.19 2.51 9.44
C THR A 7 -24.51 1.40 8.64
N THR A 8 -25.01 1.14 7.44
CA THR A 8 -24.46 0.17 6.49
C THR A 8 -22.93 0.37 6.37
N PRO A 9 -22.11 -0.69 6.41
CA PRO A 9 -20.67 -0.55 6.27
C PRO A 9 -20.35 0.12 4.92
N ARG A 10 -19.55 1.19 4.97
CA ARG A 10 -19.03 1.88 3.78
C ARG A 10 -17.71 1.22 3.39
N THR A 11 -17.71 0.53 2.26
CA THR A 11 -16.50 -0.08 1.69
C THR A 11 -15.94 0.86 0.62
N THR A 12 -14.64 1.16 0.67
CA THR A 12 -13.96 1.85 -0.43
C THR A 12 -13.20 0.83 -1.26
N THR A 13 -13.46 0.80 -2.56
CA THR A 13 -12.77 -0.05 -3.54
C THR A 13 -11.80 0.80 -4.35
N PHE A 14 -10.56 0.32 -4.48
CA PHE A 14 -9.50 0.98 -5.24
C PHE A 14 -9.33 0.27 -6.59
N TYR A 15 -9.24 1.05 -7.67
CA TYR A 15 -9.04 0.56 -9.03
C TYR A 15 -7.68 1.04 -9.57
N TYR A 16 -6.81 0.09 -9.90
CA TYR A 16 -5.45 0.34 -10.37
C TYR A 16 -5.31 0.01 -11.87
N THR A 17 -4.50 0.81 -12.57
CA THR A 17 -4.07 0.59 -13.95
C THR A 17 -2.55 0.38 -14.02
N ASP A 18 -2.02 0.25 -15.22
CA ASP A 18 -0.59 0.27 -15.55
C ASP A 18 0.08 1.63 -15.31
N GLU A 19 -0.68 2.68 -15.03
CA GLU A 19 -0.17 4.02 -14.74
C GLU A 19 -0.20 4.36 -13.24
N GLY A 20 -1.07 3.71 -12.45
CA GLY A 20 -1.21 4.00 -11.01
C GLY A 20 -2.61 3.68 -10.46
N LEU A 21 -2.91 4.21 -9.27
CA LEU A 21 -4.27 4.23 -8.75
C LEU A 21 -5.14 5.12 -9.64
N ALA A 22 -6.10 4.58 -10.37
CA ALA A 22 -6.94 5.34 -11.30
C ALA A 22 -8.23 5.85 -10.66
N ALA A 23 -8.82 5.11 -9.70
CA ALA A 23 -10.05 5.54 -9.04
C ALA A 23 -10.30 4.91 -7.67
N GLU A 24 -11.07 5.62 -6.85
CA GLU A 24 -11.71 5.15 -5.63
C GLU A 24 -13.23 5.15 -5.80
N TYR A 25 -13.88 4.07 -5.39
CA TYR A 25 -15.33 3.94 -5.37
C TYR A 25 -15.81 3.66 -3.95
N VAL A 26 -16.87 4.34 -3.52
CA VAL A 26 -17.54 4.02 -2.25
C VAL A 26 -18.78 3.19 -2.57
N GLN A 27 -18.89 2.04 -1.93
CA GLN A 27 -20.11 1.24 -1.98
C GLN A 27 -21.10 1.72 -0.93
N HIS A 28 -22.33 1.97 -1.38
CA HIS A 28 -23.46 2.29 -0.51
C HIS A 28 -24.69 1.49 -0.97
N GLY A 29 -25.11 0.49 -0.18
CA GLY A 29 -26.30 -0.30 -0.48
C GLY A 29 -26.23 -1.15 -1.76
N GLY A 30 -25.04 -1.58 -2.17
CA GLY A 30 -24.83 -2.42 -3.38
C GLY A 30 -24.49 -1.64 -4.65
N GLU A 31 -24.58 -0.31 -4.63
CA GLU A 31 -24.14 0.55 -5.73
C GLU A 31 -22.77 1.17 -5.44
N ALA A 32 -21.89 1.20 -6.44
CA ALA A 32 -20.58 1.82 -6.37
C ALA A 32 -20.63 3.24 -6.93
N GLN A 33 -20.36 4.24 -6.09
CA GLN A 33 -20.27 5.64 -6.50
C GLN A 33 -18.81 6.07 -6.59
N LEU A 34 -18.45 6.79 -7.67
CA LEU A 34 -17.12 7.35 -7.82
C LEU A 34 -16.87 8.38 -6.72
N LYS A 35 -15.77 8.20 -5.98
CA LYS A 35 -15.32 9.12 -4.93
C LYS A 35 -14.23 10.04 -5.43
N THR A 36 -13.18 9.45 -6.01
CA THR A 36 -12.04 10.18 -6.56
C THR A 36 -11.53 9.45 -7.79
N GLN A 37 -11.21 10.20 -8.84
CA GLN A 37 -10.48 9.70 -10.01
C GLN A 37 -9.13 10.42 -10.10
N TYR A 38 -8.11 9.71 -10.55
CA TYR A 38 -6.76 10.22 -10.72
C TYR A 38 -6.35 10.07 -12.17
N GLY A 39 -5.68 11.09 -12.72
CA GLY A 39 -5.00 11.01 -14.01
C GLY A 39 -3.51 11.20 -13.83
N TRP A 40 -2.71 10.37 -14.49
CA TRP A 40 -1.26 10.33 -14.34
C TRP A 40 -0.55 10.80 -15.61
N GLU A 41 0.73 11.13 -15.49
CA GLU A 41 1.59 11.43 -16.64
C GLU A 41 1.71 10.19 -17.56
N PRO A 42 1.35 10.30 -18.86
CA PRO A 42 1.47 9.19 -19.79
C PRO A 42 2.93 8.72 -19.93
N ASN A 43 3.14 7.40 -19.95
CA ASN A 43 4.47 6.76 -19.98
C ASN A 43 5.39 7.16 -18.81
N GLY A 44 4.83 7.71 -17.73
CA GLY A 44 5.54 7.98 -16.50
C GLY A 44 5.83 6.71 -15.70
N LEU A 45 6.57 6.87 -14.59
CA LEU A 45 6.68 5.80 -13.60
C LEU A 45 5.32 5.59 -12.93
N TRP A 46 4.98 4.34 -12.65
CA TRP A 46 3.71 3.94 -12.02
C TRP A 46 3.43 4.72 -10.72
N GLY A 47 2.24 5.32 -10.59
CA GLY A 47 1.81 6.05 -9.41
C GLY A 47 2.60 7.33 -9.13
N THR A 48 3.21 7.94 -10.18
CA THR A 48 4.02 9.15 -10.06
C THR A 48 3.51 10.25 -10.98
N ASN A 49 3.76 11.52 -10.63
CA ASN A 49 3.36 12.67 -11.45
C ASN A 49 1.85 12.68 -11.75
N PRO A 50 0.97 12.75 -10.72
CA PRO A 50 -0.45 12.94 -10.99
C PRO A 50 -0.63 14.27 -11.75
N LEU A 51 -1.46 14.28 -12.78
CA LEU A 51 -1.81 15.46 -13.57
C LEU A 51 -3.07 16.11 -13.03
N PHE A 52 -4.08 15.30 -12.72
CA PHE A 52 -5.34 15.78 -12.20
C PHE A 52 -5.97 14.81 -11.20
N LEU A 53 -6.83 15.37 -10.36
CA LEU A 53 -7.77 14.64 -9.53
C LEU A 53 -9.18 15.13 -9.86
N LYS A 54 -10.13 14.20 -10.00
CA LYS A 54 -11.55 14.51 -10.06
C LYS A 54 -12.21 14.05 -8.77
N THR A 55 -12.63 14.99 -7.93
CA THR A 55 -13.26 14.69 -6.63
C THR A 55 -14.24 15.79 -6.24
N THR A 56 -14.96 15.61 -5.14
CA THR A 56 -15.95 16.58 -4.66
C THR A 56 -15.31 17.49 -3.62
N ARG A 57 -15.42 18.81 -3.82
CA ARG A 57 -15.02 19.82 -2.82
C ARG A 57 -15.91 19.71 -1.58
N THR A 58 -15.35 19.98 -0.41
CA THR A 58 -16.12 19.99 0.83
C THR A 58 -17.28 20.98 0.72
N GLY A 59 -18.51 20.50 0.94
CA GLY A 59 -19.73 21.32 0.85
C GLY A 59 -20.34 21.42 -0.55
N GLN A 60 -19.75 20.81 -1.57
CA GLN A 60 -20.34 20.66 -2.90
C GLN A 60 -20.90 19.25 -3.11
N ALA A 61 -21.77 19.09 -4.11
CA ALA A 61 -22.40 17.81 -4.46
C ALA A 61 -21.78 17.15 -5.70
N THR A 62 -21.19 17.93 -6.60
CA THR A 62 -20.69 17.47 -7.91
C THR A 62 -19.16 17.36 -7.91
N PRO A 63 -18.59 16.29 -8.48
CA PRO A 63 -17.14 16.19 -8.65
C PRO A 63 -16.62 17.21 -9.68
N GLU A 64 -15.50 17.85 -9.36
CA GLU A 64 -14.79 18.83 -10.19
C GLU A 64 -13.37 18.34 -10.47
N TYR A 65 -12.72 18.90 -11.49
CA TYR A 65 -11.31 18.64 -11.80
C TYR A 65 -10.41 19.62 -11.04
N PHE A 66 -9.34 19.07 -10.47
CA PHE A 66 -8.25 19.79 -9.81
C PHE A 66 -6.92 19.36 -10.41
N TYR A 67 -6.01 20.29 -10.62
CA TYR A 67 -4.74 20.05 -11.29
C TYR A 67 -3.61 20.01 -10.27
N ALA A 68 -2.77 19.00 -10.37
CA ALA A 68 -1.71 18.77 -9.40
C ALA A 68 -0.43 19.54 -9.74
N GLN A 69 0.18 20.11 -8.72
CA GLN A 69 1.51 20.71 -8.75
C GLN A 69 2.45 19.79 -7.99
N ASN A 70 3.36 19.15 -8.72
CA ASN A 70 4.22 18.10 -8.18
C ASN A 70 5.61 18.63 -7.82
N ASP A 71 6.30 17.97 -6.89
CA ASP A 71 7.72 18.19 -6.65
C ASP A 71 8.61 17.42 -7.66
N HIS A 72 9.92 17.52 -7.49
CA HIS A 72 10.90 16.84 -8.36
C HIS A 72 10.84 15.31 -8.29
N LEU A 73 10.19 14.74 -7.26
CA LEU A 73 9.95 13.30 -7.16
C LEU A 73 8.63 12.88 -7.81
N GLY A 74 7.80 13.83 -8.22
CA GLY A 74 6.45 13.56 -8.73
C GLY A 74 5.41 13.36 -7.62
N THR A 75 5.69 13.84 -6.42
CA THR A 75 4.75 13.88 -5.28
C THR A 75 3.86 15.11 -5.44
N PRO A 76 2.52 14.99 -5.37
CA PRO A 76 1.64 16.15 -5.42
C PRO A 76 1.82 17.03 -4.18
N GLN A 77 2.26 18.28 -4.34
CA GLN A 77 2.44 19.24 -3.24
C GLN A 77 1.21 20.15 -3.08
N GLN A 78 0.55 20.48 -4.19
CA GLN A 78 -0.64 21.33 -4.20
C GLN A 78 -1.63 20.86 -5.26
N LEU A 79 -2.91 21.16 -5.04
CA LEU A 79 -3.96 21.05 -6.05
C LEU A 79 -4.57 22.43 -6.28
N VAL A 80 -4.73 22.80 -7.54
CA VAL A 80 -5.38 24.03 -7.96
C VAL A 80 -6.69 23.75 -8.69
N ASP A 81 -7.69 24.61 -8.49
CA ASP A 81 -8.92 24.55 -9.28
C ASP A 81 -8.77 25.27 -10.63
N GLN A 82 -9.85 25.27 -11.43
CA GLN A 82 -9.87 25.89 -12.76
C GLN A 82 -9.60 27.40 -12.74
N ALA A 83 -9.83 28.07 -11.61
CA ALA A 83 -9.53 29.49 -11.44
C ALA A 83 -8.08 29.73 -10.97
N GLY A 84 -7.29 28.67 -10.77
CA GLY A 84 -5.92 28.73 -10.26
C GLY A 84 -5.83 28.90 -8.73
N ALA A 85 -6.94 28.78 -8.01
CA ALA A 85 -6.92 28.86 -6.55
C ALA A 85 -6.41 27.55 -5.94
N ILE A 86 -5.54 27.65 -4.93
CA ILE A 86 -5.04 26.48 -4.20
C ILE A 86 -6.16 25.94 -3.29
N VAL A 87 -6.65 24.74 -3.61
CA VAL A 87 -7.73 24.08 -2.86
C VAL A 87 -7.22 23.00 -1.92
N TRP A 88 -6.01 22.50 -2.15
CA TRP A 88 -5.33 21.57 -1.26
C TRP A 88 -3.83 21.79 -1.32
N ALA A 89 -3.16 21.65 -0.20
CA ALA A 89 -1.71 21.74 -0.12
C ALA A 89 -1.18 20.95 1.07
N GLN A 90 -0.01 20.37 0.90
CA GLN A 90 0.69 19.64 1.95
C GLN A 90 2.10 20.18 2.17
N ARG A 91 2.66 19.81 3.33
CA ARG A 91 4.09 19.91 3.63
C ARG A 91 4.55 18.57 4.16
N ALA A 92 5.52 17.97 3.49
CA ALA A 92 6.13 16.71 3.91
C ALA A 92 7.52 16.96 4.52
N GLU A 93 7.82 16.25 5.59
CA GLU A 93 9.19 16.10 6.11
C GLU A 93 10.02 15.20 5.17
N ALA A 94 11.33 15.10 5.42
CA ALA A 94 12.25 14.37 4.55
C ALA A 94 11.83 12.91 4.29
N PHE A 95 11.23 12.23 5.28
CA PHE A 95 10.75 10.85 5.17
C PHE A 95 9.25 10.75 4.88
N GLY A 96 8.63 11.83 4.39
CA GLY A 96 7.25 11.79 3.90
C GLY A 96 6.19 12.00 4.96
N LYS A 97 6.55 12.19 6.24
CA LYS A 97 5.58 12.56 7.27
C LYS A 97 4.93 13.88 6.87
N THR A 98 3.61 13.85 6.71
CA THR A 98 2.89 14.87 5.96
C THR A 98 1.94 15.65 6.87
N ALA A 99 1.98 16.97 6.78
CA ALA A 99 0.97 17.86 7.33
C ALA A 99 0.19 18.53 6.19
N VAL A 100 -1.13 18.34 6.16
CA VAL A 100 -2.01 19.04 5.22
C VAL A 100 -2.27 20.46 5.75
N VAL A 101 -1.89 21.47 4.97
CA VAL A 101 -2.01 22.88 5.37
C VAL A 101 -3.22 23.59 4.75
N GLN A 102 -3.81 23.02 3.69
CA GLN A 102 -5.04 23.46 3.05
C GLN A 102 -5.85 22.23 2.63
N ALA A 103 -7.16 22.20 2.92
CA ALA A 103 -7.98 20.99 2.74
C ALA A 103 -9.43 21.30 2.31
N ALA A 104 -9.61 22.06 1.23
CA ALA A 104 -10.94 22.24 0.61
C ALA A 104 -11.39 21.01 -0.20
N VAL A 105 -10.45 20.14 -0.57
CA VAL A 105 -10.66 18.81 -1.15
C VAL A 105 -9.84 17.78 -0.38
N THR A 106 -10.20 16.50 -0.48
CA THR A 106 -9.40 15.40 0.10
C THR A 106 -8.43 14.86 -0.96
N ASN A 107 -7.14 14.85 -0.64
CA ASN A 107 -6.12 14.15 -1.41
C ASN A 107 -5.24 13.31 -0.48
N ASN A 108 -5.23 12.01 -0.74
CA ASN A 108 -4.52 11.02 0.05
C ASN A 108 -3.23 10.54 -0.61
N LEU A 109 -2.89 11.02 -1.81
CA LEU A 109 -1.60 10.71 -2.41
C LEU A 109 -0.45 11.27 -1.55
N ARG A 110 0.61 10.50 -1.41
CA ARG A 110 1.84 10.85 -0.68
C ARG A 110 3.02 10.74 -1.63
N PHE A 111 4.18 10.26 -1.17
CA PHE A 111 5.30 9.94 -2.05
C PHE A 111 4.88 9.07 -3.24
N PRO A 112 5.68 9.01 -4.30
CA PRO A 112 5.29 8.29 -5.51
C PRO A 112 4.90 6.84 -5.18
N GLY A 113 3.74 6.39 -5.67
CA GLY A 113 3.15 5.09 -5.35
C GLY A 113 2.33 4.99 -4.06
N GLN A 114 2.42 6.00 -3.18
CA GLN A 114 1.88 5.93 -1.83
C GLN A 114 0.51 6.59 -1.70
N TYR A 115 -0.37 5.91 -0.95
CA TYR A 115 -1.69 6.37 -0.55
C TYR A 115 -1.81 6.40 0.97
N TYR A 116 -2.25 7.51 1.54
CA TYR A 116 -2.44 7.65 2.98
C TYR A 116 -3.63 6.81 3.45
N ASP A 117 -3.31 5.78 4.23
CA ASP A 117 -4.26 5.00 4.98
C ASP A 117 -4.47 5.65 6.35
N ARG A 118 -5.64 6.26 6.52
CA ARG A 118 -6.03 6.92 7.76
C ARG A 118 -6.27 5.92 8.90
N GLU A 119 -6.68 4.69 8.62
CA GLU A 119 -7.00 3.71 9.66
C GLU A 119 -5.74 3.26 10.40
N MET A 120 -4.64 3.12 9.67
CA MET A 120 -3.35 2.66 10.21
C MET A 120 -2.36 3.80 10.47
N ASP A 121 -2.67 5.02 10.02
CA ASP A 121 -1.75 6.16 9.97
C ASP A 121 -0.44 5.84 9.22
N THR A 122 -0.56 5.01 8.18
CA THR A 122 0.54 4.58 7.31
C THR A 122 0.28 5.01 5.88
N HIS A 123 1.30 4.85 5.05
CA HIS A 123 1.21 5.06 3.62
C HIS A 123 1.20 3.70 2.93
N TYR A 124 0.03 3.28 2.46
CA TYR A 124 -0.10 2.10 1.61
C TYR A 124 0.68 2.31 0.32
N ASN A 125 1.70 1.50 0.09
CA ASN A 125 2.59 1.55 -1.06
C ASN A 125 2.51 0.22 -1.82
N TYR A 126 1.31 -0.08 -2.32
CA TYR A 126 0.94 -1.24 -3.13
C TYR A 126 1.31 -2.62 -2.54
N PHE A 127 2.58 -3.01 -2.56
CA PHE A 127 3.05 -4.27 -1.97
C PHE A 127 3.46 -4.16 -0.50
N ARG A 128 3.63 -2.96 0.04
CA ARG A 128 4.02 -2.73 1.44
C ARG A 128 3.34 -1.49 2.04
N ASP A 129 3.20 -1.46 3.36
CA ASP A 129 2.82 -0.28 4.12
C ASP A 129 4.06 0.42 4.64
N TYR A 130 4.15 1.72 4.38
CA TYR A 130 5.25 2.58 4.78
C TYR A 130 4.85 3.41 5.99
N GLU A 131 5.66 3.39 7.03
CA GLU A 131 5.49 4.22 8.22
C GLU A 131 6.41 5.45 8.11
N PRO A 132 5.86 6.64 7.82
CA PRO A 132 6.68 7.84 7.61
C PRO A 132 7.38 8.33 8.89
N GLY A 133 6.83 8.00 10.07
CA GLY A 133 7.41 8.39 11.36
C GLY A 133 8.76 7.72 11.66
N THR A 134 8.94 6.47 11.22
CA THR A 134 10.20 5.73 11.34
C THR A 134 11.02 5.72 10.06
N GLY A 135 10.41 6.10 8.93
CA GLY A 135 11.06 6.14 7.62
C GLY A 135 11.27 4.74 7.01
N ARG A 136 10.41 3.78 7.34
CA ARG A 136 10.60 2.36 7.02
C ARG A 136 9.29 1.68 6.61
N TYR A 137 9.43 0.54 5.94
CA TYR A 137 8.30 -0.36 5.72
C TYR A 137 7.96 -1.14 6.98
N VAL A 138 6.66 -1.41 7.17
CA VAL A 138 6.15 -2.23 8.28
C VAL A 138 6.34 -3.72 7.98
N GLN A 139 6.31 -4.10 6.70
CA GLN A 139 6.57 -5.46 6.23
C GLN A 139 7.98 -5.64 5.67
N LYS A 140 8.49 -6.87 5.78
CA LYS A 140 9.68 -7.34 5.08
C LYS A 140 9.45 -7.30 3.56
N ASP A 141 10.50 -6.95 2.83
CA ASP A 141 10.51 -6.96 1.37
C ASP A 141 10.09 -8.32 0.77
N PRO A 142 9.02 -8.37 -0.05
CA PRO A 142 8.55 -9.60 -0.70
C PRO A 142 9.58 -10.22 -1.66
N ILE A 143 10.42 -9.41 -2.32
CA ILE A 143 11.50 -9.88 -3.20
C ILE A 143 12.81 -10.11 -2.42
N GLY A 144 12.78 -9.97 -1.10
CA GLY A 144 13.91 -10.26 -0.24
C GLY A 144 15.09 -9.31 -0.46
N LEU A 145 16.30 -9.86 -0.52
CA LEU A 145 17.53 -9.07 -0.64
C LEU A 145 17.71 -8.42 -2.02
N GLU A 146 16.88 -8.79 -2.99
CA GLU A 146 16.89 -8.19 -4.32
C GLU A 146 16.41 -6.72 -4.30
N GLY A 147 15.54 -6.35 -3.35
CA GLY A 147 15.19 -4.96 -3.07
C GLY A 147 16.25 -4.19 -2.28
N GLY A 148 17.25 -4.90 -1.73
CA GLY A 148 18.37 -4.35 -0.98
C GLY A 148 18.67 -5.09 0.32
N TRP A 149 19.81 -4.75 0.94
CA TRP A 149 20.30 -5.40 2.16
C TRP A 149 19.39 -5.21 3.37
N ASN A 150 18.71 -4.05 3.44
CA ASN A 150 17.76 -3.76 4.50
C ASN A 150 16.33 -4.01 4.01
N LEU A 151 15.78 -5.14 4.45
CA LEU A 151 14.46 -5.63 4.05
C LEU A 151 13.27 -4.74 4.48
N TYR A 152 13.50 -3.76 5.34
CA TYR A 152 12.50 -2.80 5.79
C TYR A 152 12.84 -1.36 5.38
N GLY A 153 13.96 -1.15 4.70
CA GLY A 153 14.43 0.18 4.33
C GLY A 153 13.59 0.78 3.21
N TYR A 154 13.25 2.06 3.33
CA TYR A 154 12.72 2.85 2.21
C TYR A 154 13.88 3.52 1.48
N VAL A 155 14.00 3.23 0.18
CA VAL A 155 14.91 3.90 -0.77
C VAL A 155 16.34 4.14 -0.27
N LEU A 156 16.94 3.12 0.36
CA LEU A 156 18.30 3.18 0.93
C LEU A 156 18.53 4.36 1.92
N GLY A 157 17.46 4.90 2.52
CA GLY A 157 17.53 6.06 3.40
C GLY A 157 17.69 7.41 2.70
N SER A 158 17.47 7.49 1.37
CA SER A 158 17.59 8.72 0.59
C SER A 158 16.28 9.15 -0.11
N PRO A 159 15.17 9.35 0.65
CA PRO A 159 13.83 9.70 0.11
C PRO A 159 13.77 11.03 -0.63
N ILE A 160 14.78 11.90 -0.51
CA ILE A 160 14.86 13.16 -1.25
C ILE A 160 15.27 12.94 -2.71
N LYS A 161 15.95 11.84 -3.04
CA LYS A 161 16.52 11.58 -4.38
C LYS A 161 15.91 10.37 -5.08
N GLN A 162 15.27 9.50 -4.31
CA GLN A 162 14.83 8.19 -4.74
C GLN A 162 13.37 8.00 -4.31
N ALA A 163 12.65 7.21 -5.09
CA ALA A 163 11.29 6.81 -4.80
C ALA A 163 11.19 5.29 -4.96
N ASP A 164 10.21 4.64 -4.33
CA ASP A 164 9.88 3.23 -4.56
C ASP A 164 8.39 3.16 -4.89
N PRO A 165 8.00 3.30 -6.17
CA PRO A 165 6.60 3.51 -6.52
C PRO A 165 5.71 2.28 -6.36
N SER A 166 6.29 1.08 -6.37
CA SER A 166 5.53 -0.17 -6.17
C SER A 166 5.67 -0.73 -4.76
N GLY A 167 6.62 -0.24 -3.97
CA GLY A 167 6.95 -0.83 -2.70
C GLY A 167 7.77 -2.11 -2.84
N LEU A 168 8.60 -2.24 -3.88
CA LEU A 168 9.50 -3.39 -4.09
C LEU A 168 10.93 -2.96 -4.39
N ARG A 169 11.11 -1.97 -5.27
CA ARG A 169 12.43 -1.52 -5.70
C ARG A 169 12.43 -0.01 -5.83
N TRP A 170 13.47 0.57 -5.25
CA TRP A 170 13.71 1.99 -5.40
C TRP A 170 14.21 2.30 -6.81
N VAL A 171 13.84 3.48 -7.28
CA VAL A 171 14.30 4.10 -8.52
C VAL A 171 14.88 5.47 -8.18
N CYS A 172 16.01 5.80 -8.78
CA CYS A 172 16.52 7.17 -8.69
C CYS A 172 15.71 8.07 -9.63
N ARG A 173 15.16 9.16 -9.10
CA ARG A 173 14.56 10.19 -9.96
C ARG A 173 15.63 11.24 -10.26
N PRO A 174 15.92 11.50 -11.54
CA PRO A 174 16.89 12.53 -11.89
C PRO A 174 16.35 13.89 -11.43
N ILE A 175 17.12 14.59 -10.59
CA ILE A 175 17.00 16.05 -10.45
C ILE A 175 17.20 16.63 -11.86
N PRO A 176 16.51 17.71 -12.28
CA PRO A 176 16.64 18.34 -13.61
C PRO A 176 18.01 19.03 -13.81
N LEU A 177 19.10 18.29 -13.61
CA LEU A 177 20.49 18.62 -13.89
C LEU A 177 21.10 17.64 -14.92
N GLY A 178 20.26 16.92 -15.68
CA GLY A 178 20.73 16.09 -16.80
C GLY A 178 21.48 14.82 -16.41
N ILE A 179 21.51 14.42 -15.13
CA ILE A 179 22.07 13.14 -14.71
C ILE A 179 21.01 12.07 -14.94
N ARG A 180 21.06 11.36 -16.07
CA ARG A 180 20.26 10.16 -16.28
C ARG A 180 20.66 9.13 -15.22
N CYS A 181 19.70 8.68 -14.43
CA CYS A 181 19.88 7.49 -13.61
C CYS A 181 19.78 6.29 -14.54
N GLN A 182 20.90 5.92 -15.16
CA GLN A 182 21.05 4.59 -15.74
C GLN A 182 20.94 3.56 -14.61
N TRP A 183 20.29 2.44 -14.91
CA TRP A 183 19.91 1.31 -14.05
C TRP A 183 18.46 1.30 -13.55
N ALA A 184 17.52 1.39 -14.48
CA ALA A 184 16.77 0.18 -14.79
C ALA A 184 17.25 -0.25 -16.18
N PRO A 185 17.79 -1.46 -16.40
CA PRO A 185 17.79 -1.96 -17.76
C PRO A 185 16.33 -1.98 -18.22
N ASP A 186 16.09 -1.57 -19.46
CA ASP A 186 14.78 -1.58 -20.11
C ASP A 186 14.17 -3.01 -20.18
N ASP A 187 14.89 -4.01 -19.67
CA ASP A 187 14.58 -5.43 -19.62
C ASP A 187 14.10 -5.93 -18.24
N ALA A 188 13.59 -5.08 -17.34
CA ALA A 188 12.90 -5.54 -16.12
C ALA A 188 11.54 -6.24 -16.40
N LEU A 189 11.26 -6.55 -17.66
CA LEU A 189 10.14 -7.37 -18.13
C LEU A 189 10.71 -8.69 -18.72
N LEU A 190 10.71 -9.75 -17.88
CA LEU A 190 10.87 -11.19 -18.18
C LEU A 190 12.28 -11.84 -18.07
N PRO A 191 12.37 -13.13 -17.66
CA PRO A 191 13.57 -13.74 -17.05
C PRO A 191 14.37 -14.65 -17.99
N PRO A 192 15.57 -15.10 -17.58
CA PRO A 192 15.80 -16.56 -17.61
C PRO A 192 16.68 -17.15 -16.49
N PHE A 193 16.49 -18.47 -16.32
CA PHE A 193 17.36 -19.50 -15.72
C PHE A 193 17.12 -19.99 -14.26
N SER A 194 17.01 -21.32 -14.15
CA SER A 194 16.71 -22.19 -12.99
C SER A 194 18.00 -22.79 -12.35
N PRO A 195 17.94 -23.78 -11.41
CA PRO A 195 17.88 -23.74 -9.93
C PRO A 195 19.16 -24.40 -9.28
N PRO A 196 19.28 -24.78 -7.96
CA PRO A 196 18.47 -25.79 -7.22
C PRO A 196 18.18 -25.56 -5.70
N ASP A 197 17.05 -26.17 -5.27
CA ASP A 197 16.71 -26.96 -4.06
C ASP A 197 16.65 -26.46 -2.58
N ASN A 198 15.58 -26.96 -1.94
CA ASN A 198 14.99 -26.76 -0.60
C ASN A 198 15.82 -27.26 0.61
N PRO A 199 15.64 -26.66 1.82
CA PRO A 199 15.85 -27.34 3.10
C PRO A 199 14.55 -27.66 3.89
N PRO A 200 14.59 -28.61 4.86
CA PRO A 200 13.41 -29.33 5.39
C PRO A 200 12.64 -28.61 6.51
N ARG A 201 11.32 -28.90 6.62
CA ARG A 201 10.41 -28.46 7.71
C ARG A 201 10.38 -29.47 8.87
N TRP A 202 10.46 -28.98 10.12
CA TRP A 202 10.26 -29.76 11.35
C TRP A 202 8.79 -29.69 11.84
N PRO A 203 8.23 -30.75 12.47
CA PRO A 203 6.87 -30.72 13.03
C PRO A 203 6.85 -30.05 14.42
N GLY A 204 5.91 -29.12 14.64
CA GLY A 204 5.75 -28.36 15.89
C GLY A 204 4.96 -29.11 16.99
N ILE A 205 5.17 -28.69 18.24
CA ILE A 205 4.54 -29.20 19.48
C ILE A 205 3.10 -28.65 19.62
N PRO A 206 2.12 -29.38 20.19
CA PRO A 206 0.75 -28.87 20.40
C PRO A 206 0.70 -27.67 21.37
N THR A 207 0.09 -26.56 20.94
CA THR A 207 0.11 -25.23 21.62
C THR A 207 -1.10 -24.91 22.49
N ASP A 208 -2.08 -25.80 22.52
CA ASP A 208 -3.41 -25.63 23.13
C ASP A 208 -3.39 -25.36 24.65
N TRP A 209 -2.57 -26.09 25.41
CA TRP A 209 -2.50 -25.92 26.87
C TRP A 209 -1.71 -24.66 27.30
N ILE A 210 -0.75 -24.21 26.49
CA ILE A 210 0.03 -22.98 26.72
C ILE A 210 -0.87 -21.75 26.55
N ASP A 211 -1.76 -21.76 25.57
CA ASP A 211 -2.71 -20.67 25.31
C ASP A 211 -3.71 -20.49 26.47
N TRP A 212 -4.16 -21.59 27.07
CA TRP A 212 -5.00 -21.58 28.28
C TRP A 212 -4.27 -20.94 29.48
N LEU A 213 -3.02 -21.32 29.75
CA LEU A 213 -2.19 -20.74 30.82
C LEU A 213 -1.96 -19.23 30.68
N LEU A 214 -1.89 -18.74 29.44
CA LEU A 214 -1.66 -17.32 29.14
C LEU A 214 -2.95 -16.49 29.02
N GLY A 215 -4.11 -17.11 29.28
CA GLY A 215 -5.43 -16.47 29.18
C GLY A 215 -5.82 -16.08 27.75
N ARG A 216 -5.34 -16.78 26.73
CA ARG A 216 -5.68 -16.57 25.32
C ARG A 216 -6.87 -17.46 24.95
N ASN A 217 -8.07 -16.99 25.27
CA ASN A 217 -9.29 -17.80 25.15
C ASN A 217 -9.94 -17.78 23.76
N TYR A 218 -9.45 -16.95 22.83
CA TYR A 218 -9.95 -16.88 21.47
C TYR A 218 -8.92 -17.44 20.50
N SER A 219 -9.36 -18.33 19.61
CA SER A 219 -8.62 -18.76 18.43
C SER A 219 -9.31 -18.22 17.17
N CYS A 220 -8.52 -17.99 16.13
CA CYS A 220 -9.01 -17.57 14.82
C CYS A 220 -8.17 -18.25 13.75
N GLU A 221 -8.82 -18.78 12.73
CA GLU A 221 -8.19 -19.27 11.52
C GLU A 221 -8.58 -18.35 10.36
N VAL A 222 -7.60 -17.96 9.56
CA VAL A 222 -7.82 -17.13 8.38
C VAL A 222 -7.30 -17.82 7.14
N ARG A 223 -8.02 -17.67 6.03
CA ARG A 223 -7.55 -18.02 4.71
C ARG A 223 -7.32 -16.76 3.90
N CYS A 224 -6.13 -16.61 3.38
CA CYS A 224 -5.75 -15.47 2.57
C CYS A 224 -5.47 -15.93 1.16
N ASN A 225 -6.06 -15.25 0.18
CA ASN A 225 -5.67 -15.44 -1.21
C ASN A 225 -4.24 -14.94 -1.38
N VAL A 226 -3.48 -15.63 -2.21
CA VAL A 226 -2.12 -15.21 -2.54
C VAL A 226 -2.05 -14.93 -4.03
N GLN A 227 -1.39 -13.83 -4.36
CA GLN A 227 -1.12 -13.43 -5.72
C GLN A 227 0.37 -13.59 -5.98
N GLN A 228 0.71 -14.13 -7.14
CA GLN A 228 2.07 -14.15 -7.63
C GLN A 228 2.48 -12.73 -8.05
N ILE A 229 3.56 -12.21 -7.45
CA ILE A 229 4.17 -10.94 -7.86
C ILE A 229 5.41 -11.22 -8.71
N ASP A 230 6.21 -12.16 -8.24
CA ASP A 230 7.40 -12.66 -8.91
C ASP A 230 7.01 -13.85 -9.78
N PRO A 231 7.16 -13.77 -11.11
CA PRO A 231 6.91 -14.89 -12.01
C PRO A 231 7.71 -16.16 -11.66
N CYS A 232 8.82 -16.01 -10.94
CA CYS A 232 9.67 -17.10 -10.49
C CYS A 232 9.22 -17.71 -9.15
N ALA A 233 8.27 -17.10 -8.44
CA ALA A 233 7.78 -17.60 -7.17
C ALA A 233 6.64 -18.59 -7.34
N ILE A 234 6.77 -19.79 -6.77
CA ILE A 234 5.67 -20.74 -6.66
C ILE A 234 4.78 -20.28 -5.51
N CYS A 235 3.68 -19.62 -5.86
CA CYS A 235 2.70 -19.14 -4.91
C CYS A 235 1.58 -20.17 -4.76
N PRO A 236 1.27 -20.64 -3.55
CA PRO A 236 0.04 -21.38 -3.34
C PRO A 236 -1.15 -20.46 -3.62
N ASP A 237 -2.28 -20.98 -4.13
CA ASP A 237 -3.47 -20.13 -4.36
C ASP A 237 -3.94 -19.42 -3.08
N ARG A 238 -3.73 -20.09 -1.94
CA ARG A 238 -4.10 -19.59 -0.62
C ARG A 238 -3.09 -20.01 0.44
N VAL A 239 -2.91 -19.17 1.45
CA VAL A 239 -2.25 -19.52 2.70
C VAL A 239 -3.25 -19.47 3.84
N THR A 240 -3.09 -20.36 4.82
CA THR A 240 -3.85 -20.29 6.08
C THR A 240 -2.96 -19.79 7.19
N GLY A 241 -3.58 -19.16 8.19
CA GLY A 241 -2.89 -18.78 9.41
C GLY A 241 -3.79 -18.98 10.61
N ILE A 242 -3.19 -19.43 11.71
CA ILE A 242 -3.88 -19.66 12.97
C ILE A 242 -3.27 -18.71 14.00
N GLY A 243 -4.12 -18.11 14.83
CA GLY A 243 -3.70 -17.21 15.89
C GLY A 243 -4.60 -17.27 17.11
N THR A 244 -4.01 -17.01 18.27
CA THR A 244 -4.70 -16.98 19.57
C THR A 244 -4.55 -15.62 20.25
N GLY A 245 -5.57 -15.20 21.00
CA GLY A 245 -5.60 -13.90 21.64
C GLY A 245 -6.59 -13.79 22.80
N ARG A 246 -6.49 -12.69 23.56
CA ARG A 246 -7.43 -12.34 24.65
C ARG A 246 -8.77 -11.82 24.15
N THR A 247 -8.81 -11.35 22.89
CA THR A 247 -10.01 -10.92 22.18
C THR A 247 -10.03 -11.59 20.81
N ARG A 248 -11.22 -11.71 20.20
CA ARG A 248 -11.38 -12.25 18.84
C ARG A 248 -10.56 -11.48 17.81
N GLU A 249 -10.54 -10.16 17.90
CA GLU A 249 -9.76 -9.29 17.00
C GLU A 249 -8.25 -9.53 17.14
N ALA A 250 -7.74 -9.64 18.37
CA ALA A 250 -6.33 -9.93 18.61
C ALA A 250 -5.95 -11.33 18.08
N ALA A 251 -6.83 -12.32 18.22
CA ALA A 251 -6.64 -13.66 17.70
C ALA A 251 -6.57 -13.65 16.16
N CYS A 252 -7.49 -12.96 15.48
CA CYS A 252 -7.48 -12.88 14.01
C CYS A 252 -6.31 -12.04 13.47
N LYS A 253 -5.89 -10.98 14.17
CA LYS A 253 -4.67 -10.22 13.82
C LYS A 253 -3.42 -11.08 13.94
N ALA A 254 -3.34 -11.91 14.98
CA ALA A 254 -2.27 -12.90 15.13
C ALA A 254 -2.33 -13.96 14.01
N ALA A 255 -3.53 -14.42 13.65
CA ALA A 255 -3.76 -15.40 12.58
C ALA A 255 -3.33 -14.85 11.21
N GLN A 256 -3.63 -13.58 10.92
CA GLN A 256 -3.17 -12.92 9.70
C GLN A 256 -1.65 -12.71 9.67
N LYS A 257 -1.03 -12.42 10.81
CA LYS A 257 0.43 -12.33 10.93
C LYS A 257 1.07 -13.70 10.70
N ASN A 258 0.46 -14.76 11.21
CA ASN A 258 0.88 -16.14 10.94
C ASN A 258 0.73 -16.48 9.45
N ALA A 259 -0.41 -16.20 8.83
CA ALA A 259 -0.64 -16.39 7.40
C ALA A 259 0.39 -15.63 6.55
N ASN A 260 0.68 -14.37 6.88
CA ASN A 260 1.74 -13.57 6.25
C ASN A 260 3.11 -14.27 6.28
N SER A 261 3.47 -14.87 7.42
CA SER A 261 4.76 -15.55 7.57
C SER A 261 4.90 -16.82 6.74
N GLN A 262 3.77 -17.38 6.29
CA GLN A 262 3.71 -18.56 5.43
C GLN A 262 3.71 -18.23 3.94
N VAL A 263 3.58 -16.94 3.57
CA VAL A 263 3.64 -16.52 2.17
C VAL A 263 5.07 -16.67 1.64
N PRO A 264 5.28 -17.45 0.57
CA PRO A 264 6.61 -17.61 -0.02
C PRO A 264 7.15 -16.27 -0.54
N ARG A 265 8.47 -16.17 -0.67
CA ARG A 265 9.11 -15.01 -1.31
C ARG A 265 8.58 -14.87 -2.75
N GLY A 266 8.38 -13.63 -3.18
CA GLY A 266 7.81 -13.32 -4.49
C GLY A 266 6.29 -13.51 -4.60
N CYS A 267 5.63 -13.84 -3.50
CA CYS A 267 4.17 -13.92 -3.41
C CYS A 267 3.60 -12.79 -2.54
N TYR A 268 2.45 -12.26 -2.93
CA TYR A 268 1.70 -11.27 -2.17
C TYR A 268 0.51 -11.90 -1.47
N LYS A 269 0.33 -11.58 -0.19
CA LYS A 269 -0.93 -11.88 0.49
C LYS A 269 -1.98 -10.83 0.11
N ARG A 270 -3.10 -11.27 -0.46
CA ARG A 270 -4.29 -10.44 -0.71
C ARG A 270 -5.24 -10.50 0.49
N HIS A 271 -6.51 -10.16 0.25
CA HIS A 271 -7.59 -10.19 1.23
C HIS A 271 -7.68 -11.55 1.95
N CYS A 272 -7.81 -11.48 3.28
CA CYS A 272 -8.00 -12.63 4.16
C CYS A 272 -9.44 -12.66 4.67
N HIS A 273 -10.04 -13.85 4.73
CA HIS A 273 -11.31 -14.09 5.42
C HIS A 273 -11.10 -15.10 6.54
N GLU A 274 -11.90 -14.96 7.60
CA GLU A 274 -12.03 -15.96 8.67
C GLU A 274 -12.67 -17.23 8.09
N ILE A 275 -12.24 -18.41 8.57
CA ILE A 275 -12.80 -19.73 8.19
C ILE A 275 -13.58 -20.30 9.37
#